data_AF-A0A7J6U8F8-F1
#
_entry.id   AF-A0A7J6U8F8-F1
#
_cell.length_a   1.000
_cell.length_b   1.000
_cell.length_c   1.000
_cell.angle_alpha   90.00
_cell.angle_beta   90.00
_cell.angle_gamma   90.00
#
_symmetry.space_group_name_H-M   'P 1'
#
loop_
_entity.id
_entity.type
_entity.pdbx_description
1 polymer ?
#
loop_
_entity_poly.entity_id
_entity_poly.type
_entity_poly.pdbx_seq_one_letter_code
_entity_poly.pdbx_strand_id
1 'polypeptide(L)'
;MAAEGLFLLVLQFDTKHFSDFAARKMCHSLSGLMMLFLPPQYILCRLYVYAVVIVGLVMTWQLVPALPKWRFGDYGDIGITVYLIIVGFWFYSEYPVAVLAPIFFADPSGAVIGKWASRNLPEYNPTWVGKKTVIGSLAVFIVTFLTLYRPLAFMPRLLTSLATMLVEGFGGKFDN
;
A
#
# COMPACT_ATOMS: atom_id res chain seq x y z
N MET A 1 -0.67 -1.85 -17.03
CA MET A 1 -2.08 -1.92 -17.49
C MET A 1 -2.54 -3.36 -17.72
N ALA A 2 -2.34 -4.02 -18.87
CA ALA A 2 -2.88 -5.38 -19.07
C ALA A 2 -2.31 -6.44 -18.10
N ALA A 3 -0.98 -6.45 -17.92
CA ALA A 3 -0.32 -7.34 -16.97
C ALA A 3 -0.80 -7.12 -15.51
N GLU A 4 -0.99 -5.86 -15.14
CA GLU A 4 -1.47 -5.46 -13.81
C GLU A 4 -2.94 -5.88 -13.60
N GLY A 5 -3.80 -5.68 -14.60
CA GLY A 5 -5.18 -6.15 -14.56
C GLY A 5 -5.27 -7.68 -14.39
N LEU A 6 -4.47 -8.43 -15.16
CA LEU A 6 -4.39 -9.89 -15.00
C LEU A 6 -3.89 -10.27 -13.61
N PHE A 7 -2.85 -9.60 -13.12
CA PHE A 7 -2.31 -9.82 -11.78
C PHE A 7 -3.37 -9.59 -10.69
N LEU A 8 -4.13 -8.49 -10.75
CA LEU A 8 -5.20 -8.20 -9.80
C LEU A 8 -6.32 -9.24 -9.86
N LEU A 9 -6.69 -9.71 -11.07
CA LEU A 9 -7.68 -10.78 -11.22
C LEU A 9 -7.18 -12.09 -10.59
N VAL A 10 -5.92 -12.46 -10.81
CA VAL A 10 -5.32 -13.64 -10.18
C VAL A 10 -5.38 -13.51 -8.66
N LEU A 11 -4.97 -12.38 -8.10
CA LEU A 11 -5.02 -12.18 -6.64
C LEU A 11 -6.45 -12.18 -6.09
N GLN A 12 -7.42 -11.66 -6.84
CA GLN A 12 -8.82 -11.60 -6.40
C GLN A 12 -9.50 -12.99 -6.40
N PHE A 13 -9.16 -13.88 -7.34
CA PHE A 13 -9.87 -15.15 -7.52
C PHE A 13 -9.09 -16.40 -7.09
N ASP A 14 -7.75 -16.36 -7.06
CA ASP A 14 -6.94 -17.49 -6.60
C ASP A 14 -6.84 -17.53 -5.07
N THR A 15 -7.81 -18.18 -4.45
CA THR A 15 -7.85 -18.42 -3.00
C THR A 15 -7.02 -19.63 -2.56
N LYS A 16 -6.53 -20.43 -3.51
CA LYS A 16 -5.79 -21.67 -3.23
C LYS A 16 -4.32 -21.39 -2.97
N HIS A 17 -3.69 -20.52 -3.78
CA HIS A 17 -2.26 -20.25 -3.68
C HIS A 17 -1.95 -18.99 -2.87
N PHE A 18 -2.88 -18.04 -2.78
CA PHE A 18 -2.69 -16.80 -2.05
C PHE A 18 -3.68 -16.67 -0.89
N SER A 19 -3.16 -16.51 0.33
CA SER A 19 -3.99 -16.10 1.47
C SER A 19 -4.49 -14.66 1.30
N ASP A 20 -5.60 -14.28 1.96
CA ASP A 20 -6.12 -12.90 1.91
C ASP A 20 -5.08 -11.86 2.35
N PHE A 21 -4.28 -12.19 3.36
CA PHE A 21 -3.15 -11.37 3.78
C PHE A 21 -2.14 -11.15 2.65
N ALA A 22 -1.74 -12.23 1.96
CA ALA A 22 -0.77 -12.14 0.88
C ALA A 22 -1.35 -11.39 -0.32
N ALA A 23 -2.60 -11.68 -0.71
CA ALA A 23 -3.30 -11.00 -1.78
C ALA A 23 -3.40 -9.49 -1.54
N ARG A 24 -3.80 -9.06 -0.33
CA ARG A 24 -3.85 -7.64 0.05
C ARG A 24 -2.49 -6.96 -0.06
N LYS A 25 -1.45 -7.53 0.56
CA LYS A 25 -0.12 -6.90 0.59
C LYS A 25 0.58 -6.91 -0.76
N MET A 26 0.39 -7.94 -1.58
CA MET A 26 0.87 -7.96 -2.95
C MET A 26 0.08 -7.01 -3.86
N CYS A 27 -1.25 -6.93 -3.70
CA CYS A 27 -2.04 -5.93 -4.43
C CYS A 27 -1.50 -4.53 -4.12
N HIS A 28 -1.35 -4.16 -2.86
CA HIS A 28 -0.84 -2.84 -2.46
C HIS A 28 0.56 -2.57 -3.02
N SER A 29 1.53 -3.46 -2.76
CA SER A 29 2.92 -3.21 -3.13
C SER A 29 3.23 -3.41 -4.61
N LEU A 30 2.78 -4.50 -5.23
CA LEU A 30 3.09 -4.78 -6.64
C LEU A 30 2.23 -3.96 -7.60
N SER A 31 0.96 -3.67 -7.27
CA SER A 31 0.19 -2.70 -8.06
C SER A 31 0.83 -1.32 -7.97
N GLY A 32 1.19 -0.87 -6.77
CA GLY A 32 1.94 0.37 -6.57
C GLY A 32 3.25 0.40 -7.36
N LEU A 33 4.03 -0.68 -7.35
CA LEU A 33 5.23 -0.82 -8.17
C LEU A 33 4.94 -0.65 -9.66
N MET A 34 3.91 -1.31 -10.19
CA MET A 34 3.52 -1.17 -11.61
C MET A 34 3.06 0.26 -11.93
N MET A 35 2.33 0.90 -11.01
CA MET A 35 1.89 2.30 -11.14
C MET A 35 3.05 3.29 -11.17
N LEU A 36 4.17 3.03 -10.51
CA LEU A 36 5.37 3.89 -10.58
C LEU A 36 5.92 4.04 -12.01
N PHE A 37 5.65 3.08 -12.89
CA PHE A 37 6.06 3.11 -14.30
C PHE A 37 5.02 3.72 -15.23
N LEU A 38 3.86 4.18 -14.71
CA LEU A 38 2.83 4.82 -15.51
C LEU A 38 3.08 6.33 -15.60
N PRO A 39 3.34 6.89 -16.80
CA PRO A 39 3.54 8.33 -16.95
C PRO A 39 2.19 9.03 -16.84
N PRO A 40 1.99 9.92 -15.85
CA PRO A 40 0.69 10.52 -15.62
C PRO A 40 0.34 11.55 -16.70
N GLN A 41 1.28 11.95 -17.56
CA GLN A 41 1.05 12.85 -18.71
C GLN A 41 0.21 12.18 -19.81
N TYR A 42 0.17 10.84 -19.85
CA TYR A 42 -0.63 10.11 -20.83
C TYR A 42 -2.04 9.87 -20.30
N ILE A 43 -3.04 10.37 -21.03
CA ILE A 43 -4.46 10.23 -20.67
C ILE A 43 -4.87 8.77 -20.44
N LEU A 44 -4.34 7.84 -21.23
CA LEU A 44 -4.65 6.42 -21.08
C LEU A 44 -4.17 5.85 -19.73
N CYS A 45 -3.01 6.31 -19.24
CA CYS A 45 -2.51 5.91 -17.93
C CYS A 45 -3.37 6.48 -16.80
N ARG A 46 -3.83 7.74 -16.92
CA ARG A 46 -4.77 8.33 -15.96
C ARG A 46 -6.10 7.62 -15.94
N LEU A 47 -6.70 7.36 -17.11
CA LEU A 47 -7.96 6.62 -17.21
C LEU A 47 -7.85 5.23 -16.59
N TYR A 48 -6.72 4.55 -16.80
CA TYR A 48 -6.44 3.27 -16.15
C TYR A 48 -6.39 3.40 -14.61
N VAL A 49 -5.64 4.36 -14.07
CA VAL A 49 -5.57 4.57 -12.61
C VAL A 49 -6.93 4.96 -12.05
N TYR A 50 -7.71 5.81 -12.74
CA TYR A 50 -9.06 6.15 -12.33
C TYR A 50 -9.98 4.93 -12.31
N ALA A 51 -9.86 4.03 -13.28
CA ALA A 51 -10.60 2.77 -13.25
C ALA A 51 -10.22 1.93 -12.01
N VAL A 52 -8.92 1.82 -11.68
CA VAL A 52 -8.46 1.12 -10.47
C VAL A 52 -9.00 1.80 -9.19
N VAL A 53 -8.96 3.13 -9.10
CA VAL A 53 -9.49 3.90 -7.98
C VAL A 53 -10.99 3.68 -7.82
N ILE A 54 -11.77 3.84 -8.90
CA ILE A 54 -13.22 3.67 -8.87
C ILE A 54 -13.59 2.24 -8.47
N VAL A 55 -13.00 1.23 -9.13
CA VAL A 55 -13.26 -0.18 -8.80
C VAL A 55 -12.86 -0.47 -7.36
N GLY A 56 -11.69 -0.02 -6.91
CA GLY A 56 -11.24 -0.21 -5.54
C GLY A 56 -12.18 0.40 -4.50
N LEU A 57 -12.73 1.58 -4.76
CA LEU A 57 -13.73 2.23 -3.89
C LEU A 57 -15.07 1.50 -3.91
N VAL A 58 -15.57 1.14 -5.09
CA VAL A 58 -16.82 0.36 -5.25
C VAL A 58 -16.74 -0.95 -4.49
N MET A 59 -15.61 -1.65 -4.57
CA MET A 59 -15.39 -2.93 -3.88
C MET A 59 -15.21 -2.76 -2.38
N THR A 60 -14.42 -1.77 -1.93
CA THR A 60 -14.18 -1.48 -0.50
C THR A 60 -15.49 -1.13 0.23
N TRP A 61 -16.38 -0.39 -0.43
CA TRP A 61 -17.66 0.04 0.14
C TRP A 61 -18.84 -0.83 -0.27
N GLN A 62 -18.59 -1.94 -0.98
CA GLN A 62 -19.62 -2.89 -1.45
C GLN A 62 -20.83 -2.20 -2.11
N LEU A 63 -20.57 -1.18 -2.94
CA LEU A 63 -21.63 -0.39 -3.57
C LEU A 63 -22.47 -1.20 -4.59
N VAL A 64 -21.96 -2.36 -5.00
CA VAL A 64 -22.66 -3.32 -5.88
C VAL A 64 -22.72 -4.69 -5.17
N PRO A 65 -23.86 -5.06 -4.56
CA PRO A 65 -23.97 -6.28 -3.74
C PRO A 65 -23.72 -7.60 -4.49
N ALA A 66 -23.85 -7.62 -5.82
CA ALA A 66 -23.67 -8.82 -6.64
C ALA A 66 -22.19 -9.17 -6.89
N LEU A 67 -21.25 -8.29 -6.51
CA LEU A 67 -19.82 -8.51 -6.72
C LEU A 67 -19.22 -9.45 -5.67
N PRO A 68 -18.16 -10.20 -6.02
CA PRO A 68 -17.50 -11.11 -5.09
C PRO A 68 -16.89 -10.35 -3.90
N LYS A 69 -16.68 -11.06 -2.78
CA LYS A 69 -16.03 -10.50 -1.60
C LYS A 69 -14.68 -9.89 -1.97
N TRP A 70 -14.48 -8.63 -1.62
CA TRP A 70 -13.23 -7.92 -1.82
C TRP A 70 -12.11 -8.52 -0.97
N ARG A 71 -10.98 -8.88 -1.59
CA ARG A 71 -9.84 -9.50 -0.87
C ARG A 71 -8.76 -8.51 -0.48
N PHE A 72 -8.77 -7.31 -1.05
CA PHE A 72 -7.69 -6.35 -0.84
C PHE A 72 -7.97 -5.38 0.32
N GLY A 73 -9.14 -5.45 0.95
CA GLY A 73 -9.53 -4.58 2.05
C GLY A 73 -10.74 -5.11 2.81
N ASP A 74 -10.94 -4.56 4.00
CA ASP A 74 -12.17 -4.79 4.77
C ASP A 74 -13.28 -3.84 4.30
N TYR A 75 -14.53 -4.16 4.64
CA TYR A 75 -15.66 -3.28 4.34
C TYR A 75 -15.47 -1.91 5.02
N GLY A 76 -15.55 -0.83 4.23
CA GLY A 76 -15.39 0.53 4.73
C GLY A 76 -13.97 0.84 5.22
N ASP A 77 -12.95 0.19 4.67
CA ASP A 77 -11.55 0.47 4.98
C ASP A 77 -11.18 1.91 4.59
N ILE A 78 -11.02 2.76 5.62
CA ILE A 78 -10.73 4.19 5.47
C ILE A 78 -9.31 4.39 4.94
N GLY A 79 -8.34 3.59 5.37
CA GLY A 79 -6.96 3.66 4.91
C GLY A 79 -6.87 3.44 3.40
N ILE A 80 -7.53 2.39 2.90
CA ILE A 80 -7.61 2.13 1.45
C ILE A 80 -8.33 3.28 0.72
N THR A 81 -9.38 3.83 1.31
CA THR A 81 -10.11 4.96 0.72
C THR A 81 -9.21 6.18 0.55
N VAL A 82 -8.48 6.58 1.60
CA VAL A 82 -7.54 7.71 1.57
C VAL A 82 -6.39 7.42 0.60
N TYR A 83 -5.82 6.23 0.64
CA TYR A 83 -4.79 5.78 -0.29
C TYR A 83 -5.23 5.97 -1.76
N LEU A 84 -6.40 5.46 -2.14
CA LEU A 84 -6.90 5.54 -3.52
C LEU A 84 -7.17 7.00 -3.93
N ILE A 85 -7.68 7.83 -3.02
CA ILE A 85 -7.90 9.27 -3.29
C ILE A 85 -6.56 9.98 -3.53
N ILE A 86 -5.54 9.73 -2.71
CA ILE A 86 -4.20 10.32 -2.87
C ILE A 86 -3.61 9.92 -4.22
N VAL A 87 -3.65 8.63 -4.57
CA VAL A 87 -3.14 8.12 -5.85
C VAL A 87 -3.88 8.75 -7.03
N GLY A 88 -5.22 8.76 -6.99
CA GLY A 88 -6.04 9.37 -8.04
C GLY A 88 -5.76 10.87 -8.21
N PHE A 89 -5.64 11.61 -7.11
CA PHE A 89 -5.28 13.02 -7.13
C PHE A 89 -3.89 13.26 -7.73
N TRP A 90 -2.91 12.42 -7.40
CA TRP A 90 -1.54 12.56 -7.93
C TRP A 90 -1.48 12.40 -9.45
N PHE A 91 -2.23 11.43 -9.98
CA PHE A 91 -2.37 11.25 -11.43
C PHE A 91 -3.17 12.38 -12.09
N TYR A 92 -4.19 12.92 -11.42
CA TYR A 92 -4.92 14.09 -11.89
C TYR A 92 -4.03 15.33 -12.02
N SER A 93 -3.18 15.58 -11.03
CA SER A 93 -2.24 16.69 -11.02
C SER A 93 -0.99 16.47 -11.89
N GLU A 94 -0.87 15.31 -12.53
CA GLU A 94 0.29 14.92 -13.35
C GLU A 94 1.64 15.00 -12.61
N TYR A 95 1.63 14.82 -11.29
CA TYR A 95 2.84 14.90 -10.47
C TYR A 95 3.73 13.66 -10.64
N PRO A 96 5.05 13.78 -10.39
CA PRO A 96 5.95 12.64 -10.44
C PRO A 96 5.48 11.52 -9.50
N VAL A 97 5.03 10.40 -10.07
CA VAL A 97 4.45 9.26 -9.34
C VAL A 97 5.47 8.63 -8.39
N ALA A 98 6.76 8.74 -8.70
CA ALA A 98 7.85 8.27 -7.85
C ALA A 98 7.80 8.83 -6.42
N VAL A 99 7.21 10.02 -6.20
CA VAL A 99 7.00 10.59 -4.85
C VAL A 99 6.12 9.68 -3.98
N LEU A 100 5.21 8.92 -4.58
CA LEU A 100 4.29 8.02 -3.88
C LEU A 100 4.92 6.68 -3.49
N ALA A 101 6.16 6.38 -3.91
CA ALA A 101 6.78 5.08 -3.66
C ALA A 101 6.73 4.64 -2.18
N PRO A 102 6.95 5.51 -1.17
CA PRO A 102 6.78 5.11 0.23
C PRO A 102 5.39 4.56 0.56
N ILE A 103 4.32 5.17 0.03
CA ILE A 103 2.94 4.75 0.30
C ILE A 103 2.67 3.34 -0.26
N PHE A 104 3.36 2.95 -1.34
CA PHE A 104 3.20 1.61 -1.92
C PHE A 104 3.92 0.51 -1.15
N PHE A 105 5.00 0.83 -0.44
CA PHE A 105 5.90 -0.19 0.11
C PHE A 105 5.99 -0.20 1.63
N ALA A 106 5.77 0.94 2.29
CA ALA A 106 6.00 1.08 3.72
C ALA A 106 5.08 0.15 4.54
N ASP A 107 3.76 0.27 4.43
CA ASP A 107 2.81 -0.62 5.14
C ASP A 107 3.01 -2.11 4.76
N PRO A 108 3.10 -2.50 3.47
CA PRO A 108 3.34 -3.89 3.14
C PRO A 108 4.62 -4.47 3.73
N SER A 109 5.70 -3.69 3.76
CA SER A 109 6.95 -4.11 4.38
C SER A 109 6.80 -4.32 5.88
N GLY A 110 6.15 -3.39 6.59
CA GLY A 110 5.91 -3.50 8.02
C GLY A 110 5.07 -4.71 8.39
N ALA A 111 4.00 -4.97 7.62
CA ALA A 111 3.13 -6.11 7.85
C ALA A 111 3.81 -7.45 7.55
N VAL A 112 4.52 -7.57 6.42
CA VAL A 112 5.16 -8.82 6.01
C VAL A 112 6.37 -9.14 6.90
N ILE A 113 7.26 -8.17 7.10
CA ILE A 113 8.46 -8.36 7.92
C ILE A 113 8.08 -8.53 9.39
N GLY A 114 7.13 -7.74 9.90
CA GLY A 114 6.63 -7.88 11.27
C GLY A 114 6.02 -9.27 11.51
N LYS A 115 5.18 -9.77 10.60
CA LYS A 115 4.58 -11.11 10.71
C LYS A 115 5.63 -12.23 10.64
N TRP A 116 6.64 -12.09 9.78
CA TRP A 116 7.76 -13.02 9.72
C TRP A 116 8.59 -13.00 11.01
N ALA A 117 8.92 -11.81 11.51
CA ALA A 117 9.74 -11.64 12.71
C ALA A 117 9.01 -12.13 13.97
N SER A 118 7.70 -11.91 14.11
CA SER A 118 6.93 -12.47 15.24
C SER A 118 6.90 -14.01 15.25
N ARG A 119 7.12 -14.66 14.10
CA ARG A 119 7.19 -16.13 14.01
C ARG A 119 8.59 -16.68 14.28
N ASN A 120 9.62 -15.98 13.81
CA ASN A 120 10.99 -16.49 13.81
C ASN A 120 11.87 -15.90 14.92
N LEU A 121 11.55 -14.69 15.40
CA LEU A 121 12.31 -13.90 16.37
C LEU A 121 11.37 -13.24 17.41
N PRO A 122 10.49 -13.99 18.09
CA PRO A 122 9.45 -13.42 18.95
C PRO A 122 10.00 -12.56 20.09
N GLU A 123 11.14 -12.95 20.67
CA GLU A 123 11.81 -12.22 21.76
C GLU A 123 12.29 -10.82 21.35
N TYR A 124 12.60 -10.64 20.06
CA TYR A 124 13.10 -9.39 19.51
C TYR A 124 12.03 -8.58 18.78
N ASN A 125 10.80 -9.09 18.68
CA ASN A 125 9.70 -8.43 17.98
C ASN A 125 8.47 -8.17 18.85
N PRO A 126 8.62 -7.46 20.00
CA PRO A 126 7.48 -7.13 20.83
C PRO A 126 6.51 -6.21 20.09
N THR A 127 5.24 -6.31 20.46
CA THR A 127 4.23 -5.32 20.06
C THR A 127 4.44 -4.02 20.84
N TRP A 128 4.24 -2.87 20.20
CA TRP A 128 4.40 -1.57 20.86
C TRP A 128 3.15 -0.69 20.75
N VAL A 129 2.46 -0.68 19.60
CA VAL A 129 1.16 0.01 19.44
C VAL A 129 0.12 -0.97 18.91
N GLY A 130 -0.78 -1.42 19.78
CA GLY A 130 -1.79 -2.42 19.44
C GLY A 130 -1.13 -3.70 18.90
N LYS A 131 -1.39 -4.02 17.62
CA LYS A 131 -0.80 -5.19 16.93
C LYS A 131 0.48 -4.87 16.15
N LYS A 132 0.93 -3.60 16.14
CA LYS A 132 2.16 -3.17 15.45
C LYS A 132 3.37 -3.62 16.25
N THR A 133 4.40 -4.08 15.55
CA THR A 133 5.59 -4.72 16.15
C THR A 133 6.84 -3.90 15.87
N VAL A 134 7.83 -3.96 16.77
CA VAL A 134 9.04 -3.13 16.68
C VAL A 134 9.80 -3.36 15.37
N ILE A 135 10.02 -4.63 14.97
CA ILE A 135 10.72 -4.95 13.72
C ILE A 135 9.85 -4.60 12.50
N GLY A 136 8.53 -4.75 12.60
CA GLY A 136 7.60 -4.27 11.56
C GLY A 136 7.72 -2.77 11.32
N SER A 137 7.66 -1.96 12.38
CA SER A 137 7.80 -0.50 12.26
C SER A 137 9.22 -0.08 11.83
N LEU A 138 10.27 -0.80 12.25
CA LEU A 138 11.61 -0.59 11.71
C LEU A 138 11.67 -0.83 10.19
N ALA A 139 10.96 -1.84 9.68
CA ALA A 139 10.86 -2.06 8.24
C ALA A 139 10.16 -0.90 7.51
N VAL A 140 9.05 -0.38 8.07
CA VAL A 140 8.36 0.82 7.55
C VAL A 140 9.34 1.99 7.44
N PHE A 141 10.13 2.23 8.50
CA PHE A 141 11.16 3.28 8.54
C PHE A 141 12.22 3.08 7.45
N ILE A 142 12.83 1.89 7.36
CA ILE A 142 13.90 1.60 6.40
C ILE A 142 13.37 1.70 4.97
N VAL A 143 12.23 1.10 4.68
CA VAL A 143 11.65 1.09 3.33
C VAL A 143 11.24 2.49 2.91
N THR A 144 10.64 3.29 3.80
CA THR A 144 10.37 4.70 3.54
C THR A 144 11.67 5.46 3.24
N PHE A 145 12.69 5.26 4.06
CA PHE A 145 13.99 5.91 3.88
C PHE A 145 14.62 5.58 2.53
N LEU A 146 14.48 4.34 2.03
CA LEU A 146 15.02 3.93 0.75
C LEU A 146 14.18 4.41 -0.45
N THR A 147 12.87 4.46 -0.29
CA THR A 147 11.91 4.72 -1.39
C THR A 147 11.59 6.19 -1.59
N LEU A 148 11.95 7.09 -0.67
CA LEU A 148 11.78 8.53 -0.85
C LEU A 148 12.46 9.03 -2.14
N TYR A 149 11.65 9.65 -3.00
CA TYR A 149 12.07 10.14 -4.31
C TYR A 149 12.93 11.41 -4.21
N ARG A 150 13.92 11.53 -5.11
CA ARG A 150 14.96 12.57 -5.20
C ARG A 150 16.00 12.56 -4.06
N PRO A 151 17.20 13.12 -4.31
CA PRO A 151 18.16 13.38 -3.25
C PRO A 151 17.59 14.45 -2.32
N LEU A 152 16.94 14.00 -1.26
CA LEU A 152 16.76 14.78 -0.05
C LEU A 152 18.08 14.74 0.71
N ALA A 153 18.45 15.84 1.35
CA ALA A 153 19.50 15.82 2.36
C ALA A 153 19.17 14.72 3.40
N PHE A 154 20.22 14.16 4.02
CA PHE A 154 20.07 13.03 4.93
C PHE A 154 19.03 13.30 6.04
N MET A 155 19.05 14.50 6.62
CA MET A 155 18.15 14.83 7.73
C MET A 155 16.66 14.87 7.36
N PRO A 156 16.21 15.61 6.31
CA PRO A 156 14.83 15.51 5.84
C PRO A 156 14.39 14.07 5.55
N ARG A 157 15.24 13.27 4.90
CA ARG A 157 14.94 11.87 4.60
C ARG A 157 14.73 11.06 5.89
N LEU A 158 15.61 11.24 6.87
CA LEU A 158 15.52 10.60 8.18
C LEU A 158 14.24 10.99 8.91
N LEU A 159 13.94 12.28 8.99
CA LEU A 159 12.78 12.81 9.70
C LEU A 159 11.47 12.38 9.06
N THR A 160 11.36 12.41 7.72
CA THR A 160 10.18 11.93 7.01
C THR A 160 9.97 10.44 7.25
N SER A 161 11.03 9.63 7.20
CA SER A 161 10.92 8.19 7.44
C SER A 161 10.51 7.86 8.87
N LEU A 162 11.03 8.60 9.85
CA LEU A 162 10.62 8.48 11.24
C LEU A 162 9.16 8.89 11.42
N ALA A 163 8.74 10.01 10.81
CA ALA A 163 7.36 10.46 10.85
C ALA A 163 6.42 9.43 10.23
N THR A 164 6.76 8.85 9.07
CA THR A 164 5.96 7.79 8.43
C THR A 164 5.83 6.57 9.32
N MET A 165 6.91 6.11 9.95
CA MET A 165 6.85 5.00 10.91
C MET A 165 5.91 5.30 12.08
N LEU A 166 5.99 6.51 12.65
CA LEU A 166 5.14 6.91 13.77
C LEU A 166 3.67 7.03 13.33
N VAL A 167 3.41 7.64 12.17
CA VAL A 167 2.06 7.75 11.61
C VAL A 167 1.47 6.39 11.31
N GLU A 168 2.25 5.44 10.76
CA GLU A 168 1.80 4.06 10.55
C GLU A 168 1.50 3.35 11.88
N GLY A 169 2.37 3.55 12.88
CA GLY A 169 2.20 2.96 14.21
C GLY A 169 0.94 3.47 14.93
N PHE A 170 0.69 4.79 14.90
CA PHE A 170 -0.42 5.43 15.61
C PHE A 170 -1.68 5.65 14.75
N GLY A 171 -1.60 5.47 13.44
CA GLY A 171 -2.64 5.85 12.48
C GLY A 171 -3.93 5.02 12.57
N GLY A 172 -3.88 3.86 13.23
CA GLY A 172 -5.05 3.03 13.49
C GLY A 172 -5.75 2.61 12.19
N LYS A 173 -6.90 3.24 11.88
CA LYS A 173 -7.66 2.97 10.64
C LYS A 173 -7.09 3.67 9.39
N PHE A 174 -6.12 4.56 9.56
CA PHE A 174 -5.44 5.32 8.50
C PHE A 174 -4.02 4.80 8.26
N ASP A 175 -3.79 3.50 8.47
CA ASP A 175 -2.45 2.90 8.47
C ASP A 175 -1.91 2.50 7.08
N ASN A 176 -2.63 2.84 6.00
CA ASN A 176 -2.23 2.57 4.60
C ASN A 176 -1.76 3.84 3.89
#